data_AF-A0A7V0VXH9-F1
#
_entry.id   AF-A0A7V0VXH9-F1
#
_cell.length_a   1.000
_cell.length_b   1.000
_cell.length_c   1.000
_cell.angle_alpha   90.00
_cell.angle_beta   90.00
_cell.angle_gamma   90.00
#
_symmetry.space_group_name_H-M   'P 1'
#
loop_
_entity.id
_entity.type
_entity.pdbx_description
1 polymer ?
#
loop_
_entity_poly.entity_id
_entity_poly.type
_entity_poly.pdbx_seq_one_letter_code
_entity_poly.pdbx_strand_id
1 'polypeptide(L)'
;MNKFIKWRSDQITRLVRDVSDQAKKINPKIKISAAVFNDYPSCIRSVGQDWKLWIDSGYLDFVCPMDYTSDNDRFKNMVTNQRSVVNGKIPLYPGIGASAPGLLPDQVALQAHIARSLGVEGFIIFNYDLTVAEIVLPALFKGLTSE
;
A
#
# COMPACT_ATOMS: atom_id res chain seq x y z
N MET A 1 -10.12 -1.55 23.04
CA MET A 1 -9.67 -0.27 22.45
C MET A 1 -10.15 0.89 23.34
N ASN A 2 -9.31 1.88 23.67
CA ASN A 2 -9.74 3.09 24.40
C ASN A 2 -10.86 3.83 23.61
N LYS A 3 -11.91 4.33 24.28
CA LYS A 3 -13.02 5.07 23.66
C LYS A 3 -12.53 6.21 22.75
N PHE A 4 -11.49 6.93 23.16
CA PHE A 4 -10.92 8.01 22.35
C PHE A 4 -10.25 7.50 21.06
N ILE A 5 -9.48 6.41 21.14
CA ILE A 5 -8.84 5.80 19.96
C ILE A 5 -9.92 5.33 18.97
N LYS A 6 -10.96 4.67 19.47
CA LYS A 6 -12.08 4.24 18.62
C LYS A 6 -12.74 5.43 17.94
N TRP A 7 -13.11 6.47 18.70
CA TRP A 7 -13.73 7.67 18.13
C TRP A 7 -12.87 8.33 17.04
N ARG A 8 -11.55 8.45 17.26
CA ARG A 8 -10.61 8.97 16.25
C ARG A 8 -10.61 8.14 14.98
N SER A 9 -10.49 6.82 15.11
CA SER A 9 -10.51 5.89 13.97
C SER A 9 -11.85 5.92 13.23
N ASP A 10 -12.96 6.06 13.95
CA ASP A 10 -14.29 6.16 13.39
C ASP A 10 -14.44 7.44 12.53
N GLN A 11 -13.81 8.56 12.89
CA GLN A 11 -13.88 9.79 12.08
C GLN A 11 -13.19 9.62 10.72
N ILE A 12 -12.00 9.01 10.69
CA ILE A 12 -11.29 8.73 9.42
C ILE A 12 -12.10 7.73 8.59
N THR A 13 -12.64 6.69 9.24
CA THR A 13 -13.49 5.69 8.57
C THR A 13 -14.75 6.30 7.96
N ARG A 14 -15.39 7.26 8.65
CA ARG A 14 -16.54 8.00 8.09
C ARG A 14 -16.16 8.76 6.83
N LEU A 15 -15.00 9.44 6.81
CA LEU A 15 -14.53 10.15 5.62
C LEU A 15 -14.29 9.18 4.45
N VAL A 16 -13.60 8.05 4.69
CA VAL A 16 -13.32 7.05 3.65
C VAL A 16 -14.62 6.49 3.06
N ARG A 17 -15.58 6.13 3.91
CA ARG A 17 -16.92 5.69 3.47
C ARG A 17 -17.61 6.76 2.64
N ASP A 18 -17.69 7.99 3.15
CA ASP A 18 -18.45 9.05 2.49
C ASP A 18 -17.82 9.40 1.11
N VAL A 19 -16.48 9.41 1.00
CA VAL A 19 -15.78 9.55 -0.29
C VAL A 19 -16.12 8.38 -1.23
N SER A 20 -16.06 7.15 -0.72
CA SER A 20 -16.38 5.95 -1.49
C SER A 20 -17.81 6.00 -2.06
N ASP A 21 -18.78 6.24 -1.19
CA ASP A 21 -20.19 6.27 -1.55
C ASP A 21 -20.50 7.36 -2.56
N GLN A 22 -19.96 8.57 -2.38
CA GLN A 22 -20.23 9.68 -3.30
C GLN A 22 -19.53 9.49 -4.65
N ALA A 23 -18.28 9.00 -4.67
CA ALA A 23 -17.58 8.72 -5.91
C ALA A 23 -18.31 7.64 -6.74
N LYS A 24 -18.77 6.56 -6.10
CA LYS A 24 -19.52 5.48 -6.77
C LYS A 24 -20.90 5.92 -7.25
N LYS A 25 -21.57 6.87 -6.57
CA LYS A 25 -22.81 7.48 -7.07
C LYS A 25 -22.61 8.27 -8.37
N ILE A 26 -21.48 8.97 -8.50
CA ILE A 26 -21.14 9.74 -9.71
C ILE A 26 -20.74 8.78 -10.84
N ASN A 27 -19.88 7.81 -10.55
CA ASN A 27 -19.45 6.82 -11.52
C ASN A 27 -19.22 5.46 -10.82
N PRO A 28 -20.13 4.49 -11.00
CA PRO A 28 -19.98 3.16 -10.39
C PRO A 28 -18.70 2.41 -10.80
N LYS A 29 -18.07 2.79 -11.91
CA LYS A 29 -16.86 2.15 -12.45
C LYS A 29 -15.55 2.76 -11.92
N ILE A 30 -15.58 3.90 -11.24
CA ILE A 30 -14.35 4.50 -10.69
C ILE A 30 -13.72 3.55 -9.67
N LYS A 31 -12.40 3.43 -9.69
CA LYS A 31 -11.66 2.64 -8.70
C LYS A 31 -11.21 3.51 -7.55
N ILE A 32 -11.34 3.00 -6.34
CA ILE A 32 -11.04 3.72 -5.09
C ILE A 32 -9.95 2.96 -4.35
N SER A 33 -8.89 3.67 -3.97
CA SER A 33 -7.79 3.12 -3.21
C SER A 33 -7.39 4.04 -2.08
N ALA A 34 -6.60 3.52 -1.14
CA ALA A 34 -6.02 4.30 -0.06
C ALA A 34 -4.53 3.97 0.09
N ALA A 35 -3.70 5.02 0.19
CA ALA A 35 -2.35 4.91 0.72
C ALA A 35 -2.44 4.82 2.25
N VAL A 36 -2.01 3.69 2.81
CA VAL A 36 -2.21 3.37 4.25
C VAL A 36 -0.90 3.14 4.97
N PHE A 37 -0.90 3.32 6.29
CA PHE A 37 0.24 2.96 7.12
C PHE A 37 0.38 1.44 7.20
N ASN A 38 1.64 0.98 7.14
CA ASN A 38 2.02 -0.42 6.94
C ASN A 38 1.79 -1.32 8.17
N ASP A 39 1.66 -0.74 9.36
CA ASP A 39 1.73 -1.40 10.65
C ASP A 39 0.34 -1.76 11.20
N TYR A 40 -0.48 -2.53 10.48
CA TYR A 40 -1.76 -2.98 11.04
C TYR A 40 -1.57 -4.13 12.04
N PRO A 41 -2.23 -4.10 13.23
CA PRO A 41 -3.26 -3.14 13.66
C PRO A 41 -2.77 -1.93 14.48
N SER A 42 -1.45 -1.74 14.67
CA SER A 42 -0.95 -0.58 15.45
C SER A 42 -1.29 0.77 14.82
N CYS A 43 -1.43 0.84 13.48
CA CYS A 43 -1.89 2.01 12.74
C CYS A 43 -3.27 2.53 13.20
N ILE A 44 -4.13 1.67 13.74
CA ILE A 44 -5.43 2.08 14.30
C ILE A 44 -5.21 3.00 15.51
N ARG A 45 -4.24 2.66 16.36
CA ARG A 45 -3.92 3.46 17.55
C ARG A 45 -3.07 4.68 17.23
N SER A 46 -2.04 4.53 16.40
CA SER A 46 -1.08 5.59 16.12
C SER A 46 -1.69 6.70 15.25
N VAL A 47 -2.26 6.33 14.11
CA VAL A 47 -2.73 7.26 13.08
C VAL A 47 -4.24 7.22 12.84
N GLY A 48 -4.96 6.26 13.46
CA GLY A 48 -6.42 6.15 13.33
C GLY A 48 -6.89 5.49 12.03
N GLN A 49 -6.02 4.74 11.36
CA GLN A 49 -6.37 4.04 10.13
C GLN A 49 -6.77 2.59 10.43
N ASP A 50 -8.06 2.27 10.28
CA ASP A 50 -8.55 0.89 10.33
C ASP A 50 -8.82 0.39 8.91
N TRP A 51 -7.75 0.23 8.13
CA TRP A 51 -7.88 -0.10 6.72
C TRP A 51 -8.45 -1.50 6.48
N LYS A 52 -8.28 -2.45 7.41
CA LYS A 52 -8.98 -3.74 7.32
C LYS A 52 -10.50 -3.56 7.37
N LEU A 53 -11.01 -2.69 8.25
CA LEU A 53 -12.44 -2.36 8.29
C LEU A 53 -12.91 -1.74 6.96
N TRP A 54 -12.10 -0.89 6.33
CA TRP A 54 -12.42 -0.28 5.04
C TRP A 54 -12.52 -1.33 3.92
N ILE A 55 -11.62 -2.32 3.92
CA ILE A 55 -11.65 -3.47 3.01
C ILE A 55 -12.90 -4.32 3.27
N ASP A 56 -13.15 -4.69 4.53
CA ASP A 56 -14.28 -5.54 4.91
C ASP A 56 -15.63 -4.89 4.59
N SER A 57 -15.70 -3.56 4.62
CA SER A 57 -16.91 -2.78 4.31
C SER A 57 -17.07 -2.47 2.81
N GLY A 58 -16.10 -2.85 1.96
CA GLY A 58 -16.14 -2.60 0.52
C GLY A 58 -15.91 -1.14 0.12
N TYR A 59 -15.25 -0.34 0.96
CA TYR A 59 -14.96 1.07 0.67
C TYR A 59 -13.77 1.26 -0.28
N LEU A 60 -12.95 0.22 -0.46
CA LEU A 60 -11.76 0.23 -1.31
C LEU A 60 -11.88 -0.87 -2.38
N ASP A 61 -11.48 -0.54 -3.60
CA ASP A 61 -11.28 -1.51 -4.68
C ASP A 61 -9.88 -2.14 -4.61
N PHE A 62 -8.88 -1.47 -4.04
CA PHE A 62 -7.53 -1.98 -3.76
C PHE A 62 -6.83 -1.16 -2.66
N VAL A 63 -5.80 -1.71 -2.02
CA VAL A 63 -5.09 -1.06 -0.91
C VAL A 63 -3.59 -0.91 -1.17
N CYS A 64 -3.01 0.19 -0.70
CA CYS A 64 -1.62 0.57 -0.99
C CYS A 64 -0.84 0.89 0.30
N PRO A 65 -0.35 -0.11 1.05
CA PRO A 65 0.48 0.14 2.23
C PRO A 65 1.81 0.84 1.89
N MET A 66 2.17 1.87 2.65
CA MET A 66 3.41 2.64 2.47
C MET A 66 4.58 1.90 3.15
N ASP A 67 5.09 0.86 2.47
CA ASP A 67 6.12 -0.07 2.97
C ASP A 67 7.54 0.48 2.78
N TYR A 68 7.71 1.77 3.03
CA TYR A 68 8.94 2.51 2.78
C TYR A 68 10.04 2.12 3.77
N THR A 69 10.91 1.20 3.34
CA THR A 69 12.05 0.72 4.11
C THR A 69 13.22 0.33 3.21
N SER A 70 14.44 0.52 3.71
CA SER A 70 15.67 0.03 3.09
C SER A 70 16.08 -1.37 3.54
N ASP A 71 15.24 -2.06 4.32
CA ASP A 71 15.47 -3.42 4.77
C ASP A 71 14.54 -4.38 4.02
N ASN A 72 15.12 -5.28 3.22
CA ASN A 72 14.38 -6.20 2.37
C ASN A 72 13.65 -7.29 3.16
N ASP A 73 14.21 -7.73 4.29
CA ASP A 73 13.55 -8.71 5.17
C ASP A 73 12.37 -8.05 5.89
N ARG A 74 12.55 -6.80 6.33
CA ARG A 74 11.45 -6.00 6.88
C ARG A 74 10.34 -5.80 5.84
N PHE A 75 10.69 -5.43 4.60
CA PHE A 75 9.73 -5.32 3.51
C PHE A 75 8.95 -6.63 3.30
N LYS A 76 9.66 -7.75 3.17
CA LYS A 76 9.06 -9.09 3.02
C LYS A 76 8.08 -9.42 4.16
N ASN A 77 8.46 -9.13 5.40
CA ASN A 77 7.61 -9.40 6.57
C ASN A 77 6.35 -8.52 6.59
N MET A 78 6.47 -7.23 6.25
CA MET A 78 5.32 -6.32 6.14
C MET A 78 4.33 -6.83 5.09
N VAL A 79 4.80 -7.13 3.87
CA VAL A 79 3.95 -7.63 2.79
C VAL A 79 3.28 -8.96 3.18
N THR A 80 4.02 -9.88 3.80
CA THR A 80 3.47 -11.18 4.26
C THR A 80 2.33 -10.99 5.28
N ASN A 81 2.53 -10.10 6.25
CA ASN A 81 1.48 -9.78 7.22
C ASN A 81 0.27 -9.12 6.55
N GLN A 82 0.49 -8.15 5.67
CA GLN A 82 -0.58 -7.45 4.97
C GLN A 82 -1.39 -8.39 4.08
N ARG A 83 -0.77 -9.35 3.38
CA ARG A 83 -1.50 -10.40 2.65
C ARG A 83 -2.47 -11.15 3.55
N SER A 84 -2.06 -11.44 4.78
CA SER A 84 -2.89 -12.14 5.77
C SER A 84 -4.05 -11.26 6.25
N VAL A 85 -3.83 -9.95 6.39
CA VAL A 85 -4.89 -9.00 6.79
C VAL A 85 -5.91 -8.78 5.65
N VAL A 86 -5.43 -8.62 4.41
CA VAL A 86 -6.28 -8.44 3.21
C VAL A 86 -7.01 -9.74 2.86
N ASN A 87 -6.37 -10.89 3.08
CA ASN A 87 -6.92 -12.22 2.89
C ASN A 87 -7.59 -12.41 1.51
N GLY A 88 -6.96 -11.89 0.45
CA GLY A 88 -7.42 -12.02 -0.93
C GLY A 88 -8.73 -11.29 -1.28
N LYS A 89 -9.27 -10.44 -0.39
CA LYS A 89 -10.54 -9.72 -0.64
C LYS A 89 -10.44 -8.68 -1.76
N ILE A 90 -9.32 -7.98 -1.81
CA ILE A 90 -9.02 -6.95 -2.82
C ILE A 90 -7.52 -7.01 -3.16
N PRO A 91 -7.09 -6.47 -4.31
CA PRO A 91 -5.68 -6.34 -4.65
C PRO A 91 -4.86 -5.53 -3.62
N LEU A 92 -3.64 -5.98 -3.38
CA LEU A 92 -2.65 -5.37 -2.49
C LEU A 92 -1.44 -4.87 -3.29
N TYR A 93 -1.14 -3.59 -3.17
CA TYR A 93 -0.01 -2.94 -3.86
C TYR A 93 0.94 -2.27 -2.85
N PRO A 94 1.90 -2.99 -2.25
CA PRO A 94 2.85 -2.42 -1.31
C PRO A 94 3.75 -1.37 -1.98
N GLY A 95 3.99 -0.27 -1.28
CA GLY A 95 4.84 0.83 -1.73
C GLY A 95 6.32 0.57 -1.45
N ILE A 96 7.14 0.64 -2.50
CA ILE A 96 8.60 0.55 -2.45
C ILE A 96 9.19 1.95 -2.33
N GLY A 97 10.08 2.13 -1.36
CA GLY A 97 10.64 3.42 -0.97
C GLY A 97 11.73 3.99 -1.88
N ALA A 98 11.54 3.98 -3.20
CA ALA A 98 12.57 4.39 -4.16
C ALA A 98 13.12 5.80 -3.92
N SER A 99 12.28 6.76 -3.54
CA SER A 99 12.71 8.14 -3.22
C SER A 99 12.70 8.46 -1.72
N ALA A 100 12.04 7.63 -0.91
CA ALA A 100 12.02 7.76 0.54
C ALA A 100 12.01 6.34 1.13
N PRO A 101 13.14 5.81 1.63
CA PRO A 101 14.37 6.53 2.00
C PRO A 101 15.34 6.88 0.86
N GLY A 102 15.11 6.42 -0.38
CA GLY A 102 16.08 6.58 -1.47
C GLY A 102 16.83 5.28 -1.73
N LEU A 103 16.18 4.33 -2.43
CA LEU A 103 16.77 3.01 -2.71
C LEU A 103 17.51 3.01 -4.04
N LEU A 104 18.61 2.24 -4.09
CA LEU A 104 19.31 1.97 -5.34
C LEU A 104 18.42 1.11 -6.27
N PRO A 105 18.60 1.21 -7.60
CA PRO A 105 17.73 0.51 -8.54
C PRO A 105 17.68 -1.02 -8.39
N ASP A 106 18.81 -1.64 -8.05
CA ASP A 106 18.90 -3.08 -7.77
C ASP A 106 18.10 -3.48 -6.54
N GLN A 107 18.10 -2.64 -5.50
CA GLN A 107 17.30 -2.85 -4.31
C GLN A 107 15.80 -2.67 -4.58
N VAL A 108 15.42 -1.67 -5.40
CA VAL A 108 14.03 -1.53 -5.88
C VAL A 108 13.61 -2.77 -6.65
N ALA A 109 14.47 -3.28 -7.55
CA ALA A 109 14.21 -4.51 -8.30
C ALA A 109 14.03 -5.73 -7.37
N LEU A 110 14.85 -5.83 -6.32
CA LEU A 110 14.75 -6.91 -5.34
C LEU A 110 13.44 -6.83 -4.54
N GLN A 111 13.02 -5.65 -4.07
CA GLN A 111 11.72 -5.52 -3.38
C GLN A 111 10.53 -5.79 -4.31
N ALA A 112 10.61 -5.38 -5.58
CA ALA A 112 9.62 -5.72 -6.60
C ALA A 112 9.56 -7.24 -6.83
N HIS A 113 10.70 -7.92 -6.89
CA HIS A 113 10.77 -9.38 -6.97
C HIS A 113 10.20 -10.06 -5.72
N ILE A 114 10.47 -9.54 -4.52
CA ILE A 114 9.88 -10.04 -3.27
C ILE A 114 8.36 -9.94 -3.31
N ALA A 115 7.80 -8.80 -3.72
CA ALA A 115 6.36 -8.63 -3.86
C ALA A 115 5.76 -9.67 -4.83
N ARG A 116 6.39 -9.84 -6.00
CA ARG A 116 5.97 -10.86 -6.99
C ARG A 116 6.03 -12.28 -6.43
N SER A 117 7.13 -12.65 -5.78
CA SER A 117 7.34 -13.98 -5.18
C SER A 117 6.40 -14.25 -4.01
N LEU A 118 5.95 -13.20 -3.32
CA LEU A 118 4.89 -13.29 -2.32
C LEU A 118 3.49 -13.33 -2.95
N GLY A 119 3.31 -13.19 -4.26
CA GLY A 119 2.02 -13.31 -4.93
C GLY A 119 1.02 -12.21 -4.56
N VAL A 120 1.49 -10.98 -4.35
CA VAL A 120 0.62 -9.79 -4.37
C VAL A 120 0.42 -9.29 -5.80
N GLU A 121 -0.65 -8.54 -6.04
CA GLU A 121 -1.12 -8.17 -7.38
C GLU A 121 -0.26 -7.10 -8.06
N GLY A 122 0.69 -6.50 -7.34
CA GLY A 122 1.68 -5.58 -7.89
C GLY A 122 2.44 -4.85 -6.79
N PHE A 123 2.97 -3.68 -7.11
CA PHE A 123 3.66 -2.79 -6.16
C PHE A 123 3.54 -1.34 -6.65
N ILE A 124 3.84 -0.38 -5.79
CA ILE A 124 3.90 1.05 -6.12
C ILE A 124 5.33 1.55 -5.91
N ILE A 125 5.83 2.35 -6.84
CA ILE A 125 7.09 3.09 -6.65
C ILE A 125 6.72 4.54 -6.36
N PHE A 126 7.14 5.05 -5.19
CA PHE A 126 6.94 6.45 -4.83
C PHE A 126 8.29 7.15 -4.55
N ASN A 127 8.53 8.36 -5.07
CA ASN A 127 7.69 9.15 -5.99
C ASN A 127 8.29 9.16 -7.40
N TYR A 128 7.49 9.57 -8.39
CA TYR A 128 7.98 9.76 -9.75
C TYR A 128 8.74 11.10 -9.85
N ASP A 129 10.02 11.08 -9.49
CA ASP A 129 10.97 12.17 -9.66
C ASP A 129 11.96 11.88 -10.81
N LEU A 130 12.89 12.82 -11.06
CA LEU A 130 13.91 12.67 -12.11
C LEU A 130 14.80 11.45 -11.88
N THR A 131 15.20 11.17 -10.63
CA THR A 131 16.02 9.99 -10.29
C THR A 131 15.27 8.70 -10.62
N VAL A 132 14.00 8.61 -10.23
CA VAL A 132 13.17 7.43 -10.53
C VAL A 132 12.96 7.29 -12.03
N ALA A 133 12.66 8.38 -12.73
CA ALA A 133 12.39 8.37 -14.17
C ALA A 133 13.62 8.01 -15.03
N GLU A 134 14.79 8.57 -14.71
CA GLU A 134 15.99 8.47 -15.55
C GLU A 134 16.96 7.35 -15.11
N ILE A 135 16.88 6.91 -13.85
CA ILE A 135 17.83 5.94 -13.29
C ILE A 135 17.12 4.66 -12.86
N VAL A 136 16.11 4.76 -11.98
CA VAL A 136 15.48 3.57 -11.38
C VAL A 136 14.68 2.78 -12.40
N LEU A 137 13.67 3.38 -13.04
CA LEU A 137 12.80 2.68 -13.97
C LEU A 137 13.58 2.07 -15.16
N PRO A 138 14.50 2.78 -15.83
CA PRO A 138 15.29 2.19 -16.91
C PRO A 138 16.16 1.01 -16.46
N ALA A 139 16.63 1.00 -15.21
CA ALA A 139 17.39 -0.13 -14.68
C ALA A 139 16.50 -1.36 -14.39
N LEU A 140 15.25 -1.16 -13.97
CA LEU A 140 14.28 -2.26 -13.82
C LEU A 140 14.04 -2.97 -15.16
N PHE A 141 13.97 -2.23 -16.27
CA PHE A 141 13.83 -2.83 -17.60
C PHE A 141 15.05 -3.66 -18.07
N LYS A 142 16.21 -3.48 -17.46
CA LYS A 142 17.47 -4.15 -17.85
C LYS A 142 17.72 -5.46 -17.09
N GLY A 143 16.84 -5.86 -16.16
CA GLY A 143 17.03 -7.01 -15.28
C GLY A 143 15.83 -7.97 -15.20
N LEU A 144 15.72 -8.72 -14.09
CA LEU A 144 14.74 -9.78 -13.78
C LEU A 144 13.24 -9.39 -13.89
N THR A 145 12.92 -8.14 -14.25
CA THR A 145 11.55 -7.63 -14.41
C THR A 145 11.17 -7.37 -15.87
N SER A 146 12.00 -7.76 -16.84
CA SER A 146 11.63 -7.75 -18.27
C SER A 146 10.67 -8.90 -18.59
N GLU A 147 9.38 -8.66 -18.43
CA GLU A 147 8.29 -9.45 -19.01
C GLU A 147 7.32 -8.51 -19.72
#